data_AF-A0A840WDL2-F1
#
_entry.id   AF-A0A840WDL2-F1
#
_cell.length_a   1.000
_cell.length_b   1.000
_cell.length_c   1.000
_cell.angle_alpha   90.00
_cell.angle_beta   90.00
_cell.angle_gamma   90.00
#
_symmetry.space_group_name_H-M   'P 1'
#
loop_
_entity.id
_entity.type
_entity.pdbx_description
1 polymer ?
#
loop_
_entity_poly.entity_id
_entity_poly.type
_entity_poly.pdbx_seq_one_letter_code
_entity_poly.pdbx_strand_id
1 'polypeptide(L)'
;MPPSSAQPGKAATAAKPRRRRGEGQWALGYREPLNKNEENKKNDDGLNVRDRIVNVYSKAGFDSIDPADLRGRFRWFGLYTQRAPGIDGGKTAVLEPEELDDRYFMLRVRIDGGQLSAAQLRAVAEISRDYGRDTADITDRQNVQYHWIRVEDVPAIWDKLESVGLSTMEACGDTPRVILGCPLAGVAEQEVLDPTAQIEQVYEEHIGSPLYSNLPRKFKSSMSGCSVHCVNHEINDVAFVGVHNEAGEAGYDLFVGGGLSTNPMFAKRLGTFVRPDQVSEVWAGVCSIFRDYGFRRLRTRARIKFLIKEWGPEKFREVLEEKYLGYALPDGPAPVLDPGVRRDHVGVHRQRDGKFYVGFAPKVGRVSGTSLLRIAEIAEEHGSDRIRTTADQKLVILDIEEDRVPSITAALESEDFQVNPSVFRRQTMACTGIEFCKLAIVETKGRAATLIDELEKRLPDFEEPVTINVNGCPNSCARIQVADIGLKGQLVMNDQGEQVEGYQIHLGGGMGLTQAFGKKIRGLKTTADDLPDYVERVLLRFQEQREEGENFAAWVGRADDADLK
;
A
#
# COMPACT_ATOMS: atom_id res chain seq x y z
N MET A 1 60.24 19.12 -44.72
CA MET A 1 59.42 20.01 -43.86
C MET A 1 59.06 19.25 -42.58
N PRO A 2 59.01 19.95 -41.43
CA PRO A 2 59.42 19.44 -40.12
C PRO A 2 58.37 18.58 -39.41
N PRO A 3 58.77 17.86 -38.32
CA PRO A 3 57.84 17.15 -37.45
C PRO A 3 56.87 18.11 -36.75
N SER A 4 55.59 17.75 -36.75
CA SER A 4 54.52 18.50 -36.11
C SER A 4 54.73 18.56 -34.59
N SER A 5 54.80 19.78 -34.06
CA SER A 5 54.93 20.10 -32.64
C SER A 5 53.79 19.51 -31.81
N ALA A 6 54.13 18.73 -30.77
CA ALA A 6 53.21 18.33 -29.71
C ALA A 6 52.62 19.56 -29.01
N GLN A 7 51.29 19.64 -28.95
CA GLN A 7 50.59 20.65 -28.15
C GLN A 7 50.76 20.34 -26.65
N PRO A 8 51.00 21.35 -25.80
CA PRO A 8 51.07 21.14 -24.35
C PRO A 8 49.68 20.77 -23.82
N GLY A 9 49.63 19.66 -23.07
CA GLY A 9 48.40 19.17 -22.44
C GLY A 9 47.75 20.23 -21.57
N LYS A 10 46.46 20.49 -21.80
CA LYS A 10 45.63 21.26 -20.89
C LYS A 10 45.60 20.54 -19.54
N ALA A 11 46.21 21.14 -18.52
CA ALA A 11 46.04 20.71 -17.15
C ALA A 11 44.53 20.65 -16.83
N ALA A 12 44.05 19.47 -16.45
CA ALA A 12 42.70 19.30 -15.96
C ALA A 12 42.56 20.11 -14.67
N THR A 13 41.85 21.24 -14.75
CA THR A 13 41.45 21.99 -13.57
C THR A 13 40.52 21.09 -12.76
N ALA A 14 40.98 20.64 -11.60
CA ALA A 14 40.16 19.92 -10.63
C ALA A 14 38.90 20.75 -10.36
N ALA A 15 37.74 20.24 -10.77
CA ALA A 15 36.46 20.90 -10.56
C ALA A 15 36.28 21.10 -9.05
N LYS A 16 36.18 22.36 -8.60
CA LYS A 16 35.83 22.68 -7.22
C LYS A 16 34.56 21.89 -6.85
N PRO A 17 34.52 21.21 -5.69
CA PRO A 17 33.32 20.48 -5.28
C PRO A 17 32.16 21.48 -5.24
N ARG A 18 31.17 21.28 -6.12
CA ARG A 18 29.94 22.09 -6.11
C ARG A 18 29.34 21.94 -4.71
N ARG A 19 29.21 23.04 -3.97
CA ARG A 19 28.43 23.09 -2.71
C ARG A 19 27.11 22.38 -2.98
N ARG A 20 26.85 21.26 -2.28
CA ARG A 20 25.56 20.57 -2.36
C ARG A 20 24.48 21.59 -2.00
N ARG A 21 23.52 21.79 -2.91
CA ARG A 21 22.36 22.65 -2.64
C ARG A 21 21.55 22.00 -1.51
N GLY A 22 21.01 22.81 -0.60
CA GLY A 22 20.14 22.31 0.45
C GLY A 22 18.91 21.59 -0.14
N GLU A 23 18.52 20.47 0.46
CA GLU A 23 17.38 19.66 0.01
C GLU A 23 16.07 20.03 0.74
N GLY A 24 16.02 21.17 1.44
CA GLY A 24 14.87 21.63 2.23
C GLY A 24 14.76 20.97 3.62
N GLN A 25 15.87 20.47 4.15
CA GLN A 25 15.92 19.78 5.44
C GLN A 25 15.86 20.79 6.59
N TRP A 26 14.85 20.69 7.44
CA TRP A 26 14.59 21.63 8.52
C TRP A 26 15.69 21.65 9.58
N ALA A 27 16.24 20.48 9.94
CA ALA A 27 17.35 20.37 10.89
C ALA A 27 18.62 21.10 10.43
N LEU A 28 18.76 21.34 9.13
CA LEU A 28 19.91 22.04 8.54
C LEU A 28 19.63 23.54 8.31
N GLY A 29 18.52 24.07 8.85
CA GLY A 29 18.11 25.46 8.73
C GLY A 29 17.36 25.82 7.45
N TYR A 30 17.10 24.86 6.55
CA TYR A 30 16.37 25.12 5.30
C TYR A 30 14.86 25.03 5.50
N ARG A 31 14.22 26.14 5.94
CA ARG A 31 12.77 26.19 6.22
C ARG A 31 11.92 26.88 5.15
N GLU A 32 12.53 27.43 4.11
CA GLU A 32 11.77 28.05 3.01
C GLU A 32 11.14 27.00 2.09
N PRO A 33 9.91 27.22 1.60
CA PRO A 33 9.22 26.28 0.74
C PRO A 33 9.90 26.25 -0.64
N LEU A 34 10.22 25.04 -1.11
CA LEU A 34 10.93 24.82 -2.37
C LEU A 34 10.02 24.25 -3.48
N ASN A 35 8.74 24.04 -3.18
CA ASN A 35 7.71 23.63 -4.13
C ASN A 35 6.32 24.03 -3.61
N LYS A 36 5.32 23.96 -4.49
CA LYS A 36 3.94 24.39 -4.18
C LYS A 36 3.29 23.60 -3.03
N ASN A 37 3.67 22.33 -2.82
CA ASN A 37 3.15 21.54 -1.71
C ASN A 37 3.71 22.00 -0.36
N GLU A 38 5.01 22.31 -0.28
CA GLU A 38 5.62 22.87 0.93
C GLU A 38 5.09 24.28 1.21
N GLU A 39 4.88 25.09 0.16
CA GLU A 39 4.24 26.41 0.29
C GLU A 39 2.82 26.28 0.84
N ASN A 40 2.01 25.35 0.32
CA ASN A 40 0.65 25.11 0.80
C ASN A 40 0.61 24.74 2.29
N LYS A 41 1.51 23.86 2.73
CA LYS A 41 1.64 23.46 4.14
C LYS A 41 2.18 24.57 5.04
N LYS A 42 3.02 25.47 4.50
CA LYS A 42 3.51 26.66 5.24
C LYS A 42 2.38 27.66 5.47
N ASN A 43 1.46 27.79 4.52
CA ASN A 43 0.39 28.77 4.57
C ASN A 43 -0.69 28.43 5.62
N ASP A 44 -1.01 27.15 5.79
CA ASP A 44 -1.96 26.68 6.81
C ASP A 44 -1.79 25.16 6.98
N ASP A 45 -1.94 24.67 8.22
CA ASP A 45 -1.87 23.24 8.53
C ASP A 45 -3.02 22.49 7.85
N GLY A 46 -2.73 21.30 7.32
CA GLY A 46 -3.73 20.49 6.65
C GLY A 46 -4.88 20.07 7.56
N LEU A 47 -4.65 19.90 8.86
CA LEU A 47 -5.66 19.52 9.84
C LEU A 47 -6.72 20.62 10.05
N ASN A 48 -6.38 21.89 9.81
CA ASN A 48 -7.31 23.00 10.00
C ASN A 48 -8.44 23.02 8.95
N VAL A 49 -8.33 22.28 7.84
CA VAL A 49 -9.36 22.27 6.80
C VAL A 49 -10.68 21.64 7.25
N ARG A 50 -10.69 20.84 8.34
CA ARG A 50 -11.92 20.24 8.88
C ARG A 50 -12.97 21.30 9.17
N ASP A 51 -12.57 22.39 9.82
CA ASP A 51 -13.46 23.49 10.17
C ASP A 51 -14.11 24.11 8.93
N ARG A 52 -13.31 24.37 7.89
CA ARG A 52 -13.82 24.93 6.62
C ARG A 52 -14.72 23.94 5.88
N ILE A 53 -14.42 22.65 5.92
CA ILE A 53 -15.30 21.61 5.35
C ILE A 53 -16.67 21.64 6.03
N VAL A 54 -16.70 21.60 7.36
CA VAL A 54 -17.96 21.57 8.13
C VAL A 54 -18.73 22.88 7.99
N ASN A 55 -18.04 24.02 8.11
CA ASN A 55 -18.72 25.30 8.28
C ASN A 55 -18.96 26.08 7.00
N VAL A 56 -18.20 25.81 5.94
CA VAL A 56 -18.24 26.56 4.67
C VAL A 56 -18.54 25.62 3.49
N TYR A 57 -17.63 24.69 3.18
CA TYR A 57 -17.65 23.96 1.91
C TYR A 57 -18.81 22.97 1.80
N SER A 58 -19.19 22.30 2.90
CA SER A 58 -20.35 21.39 2.92
C SER A 58 -21.68 22.12 2.71
N LYS A 59 -21.73 23.45 2.94
CA LYS A 59 -22.94 24.27 2.79
C LYS A 59 -23.00 24.96 1.44
N ALA A 60 -21.86 25.40 0.93
CA ALA A 60 -21.75 26.14 -0.32
C ALA A 60 -21.44 25.25 -1.54
N GLY A 61 -21.12 23.97 -1.33
CA GLY A 61 -20.88 22.98 -2.37
C GLY A 61 -19.50 23.04 -3.00
N PHE A 62 -19.24 22.12 -3.94
CA PHE A 62 -17.91 21.86 -4.53
C PHE A 62 -17.21 23.11 -5.08
N ASP A 63 -17.91 23.96 -5.83
CA ASP A 63 -17.32 25.12 -6.52
C ASP A 63 -16.87 26.22 -5.55
N SER A 64 -17.27 26.14 -4.27
CA SER A 64 -16.85 27.08 -3.22
C SER A 64 -15.46 26.76 -2.64
N ILE A 65 -14.89 25.60 -2.96
CA ILE A 65 -13.68 25.09 -2.31
C ILE A 65 -12.45 25.82 -2.84
N ASP A 66 -11.63 26.35 -1.93
CA ASP A 66 -10.34 26.93 -2.29
C ASP A 66 -9.44 25.88 -2.99
N PRO A 67 -8.82 26.18 -4.15
CA PRO A 67 -8.01 25.21 -4.88
C PRO A 67 -6.86 24.57 -4.08
N ALA A 68 -6.26 25.32 -3.14
CA ALA A 68 -5.17 24.83 -2.30
C ALA A 68 -5.68 23.89 -1.20
N ASP A 69 -6.92 24.07 -0.75
CA ASP A 69 -7.62 23.09 0.08
C ASP A 69 -8.01 21.86 -0.73
N LEU A 70 -8.70 22.04 -1.86
CA LEU A 70 -9.22 20.98 -2.72
C LEU A 70 -8.15 19.96 -3.13
N ARG A 71 -7.02 20.44 -3.67
CA ARG A 71 -5.94 19.58 -4.19
C ARG A 71 -4.81 19.36 -3.19
N GLY A 72 -4.94 19.92 -1.98
CA GLY A 72 -3.93 19.91 -0.94
C GLY A 72 -4.47 19.43 0.40
N ARG A 73 -5.09 20.33 1.17
CA ARG A 73 -5.41 20.11 2.59
C ARG A 73 -6.52 19.08 2.81
N PHE A 74 -7.48 18.93 1.90
CA PHE A 74 -8.52 17.89 1.97
C PHE A 74 -7.95 16.47 2.17
N ARG A 75 -6.73 16.24 1.68
CA ARG A 75 -6.03 14.96 1.85
C ARG A 75 -5.73 14.62 3.31
N TRP A 76 -5.61 15.61 4.21
CA TRP A 76 -5.42 15.34 5.64
C TRP A 76 -6.63 14.68 6.29
N PHE A 77 -7.79 14.68 5.62
CA PHE A 77 -8.98 13.95 6.06
C PHE A 77 -9.42 12.90 5.05
N GLY A 78 -8.46 12.32 4.32
CA GLY A 78 -8.76 11.17 3.46
C GLY A 78 -9.52 11.50 2.18
N LEU A 79 -9.71 12.79 1.86
CA LEU A 79 -10.44 13.24 0.68
C LEU A 79 -9.47 13.52 -0.49
N TYR A 80 -9.70 12.82 -1.60
CA TYR A 80 -9.06 13.10 -2.88
C TYR A 80 -10.15 13.38 -3.91
N THR A 81 -9.98 14.43 -4.70
CA THR A 81 -10.74 14.61 -5.95
C THR A 81 -10.62 13.35 -6.82
N GLN A 82 -11.74 12.81 -7.30
CA GLN A 82 -11.73 11.69 -8.23
C GLN A 82 -11.61 12.17 -9.69
N ARG A 83 -11.39 11.22 -10.61
CA ARG A 83 -11.32 11.48 -12.05
C ARG A 83 -12.71 11.70 -12.64
N ALA A 84 -12.86 12.73 -13.48
CA ALA A 84 -14.07 12.91 -14.27
C ALA A 84 -14.23 11.80 -15.34
N PRO A 85 -15.47 11.32 -15.57
CA PRO A 85 -15.72 10.30 -16.58
C PRO A 85 -15.48 10.80 -18.00
N GLY A 86 -15.23 9.88 -18.94
CA GLY A 86 -15.08 10.18 -20.36
C GLY A 86 -13.70 10.73 -20.78
N ILE A 87 -12.74 10.84 -19.87
CA ILE A 87 -11.37 11.27 -20.19
C ILE A 87 -10.49 10.04 -20.42
N ASP A 88 -9.97 9.91 -21.63
CA ASP A 88 -9.05 8.85 -22.04
C ASP A 88 -7.69 8.88 -21.30
N GLY A 89 -7.06 7.72 -21.15
CA GLY A 89 -5.77 7.55 -20.47
C GLY A 89 -4.62 8.32 -21.10
N GLY A 90 -4.64 8.52 -22.42
CA GLY A 90 -3.66 9.33 -23.15
C GLY A 90 -3.67 10.81 -22.79
N LYS A 91 -4.73 11.28 -22.11
CA LYS A 91 -4.86 12.66 -21.64
C LYS A 91 -4.29 12.88 -20.24
N THR A 92 -4.03 11.82 -19.47
CA THR A 92 -3.60 11.92 -18.05
C THR A 92 -2.30 12.71 -17.84
N ALA A 93 -1.37 12.67 -18.80
CA ALA A 93 -0.10 13.41 -18.73
C ALA A 93 -0.10 14.72 -19.54
N VAL A 94 -1.22 15.06 -20.18
CA VAL A 94 -1.35 16.20 -21.10
C VAL A 94 -2.24 17.29 -20.51
N LEU A 95 -3.34 16.91 -19.87
CA LEU A 95 -4.27 17.84 -19.25
C LEU A 95 -3.73 18.36 -17.92
N GLU A 96 -4.13 19.58 -17.57
CA GLU A 96 -3.85 20.13 -16.26
C GLU A 96 -4.65 19.35 -15.19
N PRO A 97 -4.12 19.23 -13.95
CA PRO A 97 -4.76 18.44 -12.89
C PRO A 97 -6.21 18.81 -12.58
N GLU A 98 -6.58 20.07 -12.80
CA GLU A 98 -7.90 20.66 -12.67
C GLU A 98 -8.90 20.09 -13.69
N GLU A 99 -8.46 19.82 -14.92
CA GLU A 99 -9.32 19.34 -16.01
C GLU A 99 -9.66 17.85 -15.85
N LEU A 100 -8.90 17.14 -15.02
CA LEU A 100 -9.15 15.76 -14.66
C LEU A 100 -10.12 15.63 -13.47
N ASP A 101 -10.45 16.72 -12.78
CA ASP A 101 -11.29 16.70 -11.59
C ASP A 101 -12.75 16.44 -11.92
N ASP A 102 -13.35 15.48 -11.22
CA ASP A 102 -14.79 15.45 -11.02
C ASP A 102 -15.16 16.32 -9.80
N ARG A 103 -16.45 16.64 -9.68
CA ARG A 103 -17.04 17.32 -8.52
C ARG A 103 -17.19 16.41 -7.28
N TYR A 104 -16.80 15.14 -7.40
CA TYR A 104 -16.90 14.13 -6.36
C TYR A 104 -15.54 13.77 -5.77
N PHE A 105 -15.56 13.13 -4.61
CA PHE A 105 -14.38 12.71 -3.87
C PHE A 105 -14.31 11.20 -3.75
N MET A 106 -13.08 10.70 -3.84
CA MET A 106 -12.69 9.50 -3.12
C MET A 106 -12.53 9.86 -1.64
N LEU A 107 -13.17 9.09 -0.76
CA LEU A 107 -12.97 9.17 0.69
C LEU A 107 -12.34 7.87 1.18
N ARG A 108 -11.28 7.98 1.97
CA ARG A 108 -10.60 6.84 2.59
C ARG A 108 -10.85 6.80 4.10
N VAL A 109 -11.49 5.74 4.56
CA VAL A 109 -11.61 5.42 5.99
C VAL A 109 -10.27 4.90 6.49
N ARG A 110 -9.82 5.33 7.66
CA ARG A 110 -8.60 4.84 8.32
C ARG A 110 -8.97 3.71 9.29
N ILE A 111 -8.36 2.55 9.09
CA ILE A 111 -8.63 1.33 9.87
C ILE A 111 -7.28 0.74 10.27
N ASP A 112 -6.68 1.27 11.33
CA ASP A 112 -5.38 0.79 11.83
C ASP A 112 -5.48 -0.67 12.29
N GLY A 113 -4.47 -1.46 11.95
CA GLY A 113 -4.49 -2.91 12.14
C GLY A 113 -5.51 -3.67 11.26
N GLY A 114 -6.33 -2.98 10.48
CA GLY A 114 -7.41 -3.58 9.70
C GLY A 114 -8.52 -4.20 10.55
N GLN A 115 -8.70 -3.73 11.79
CA GLN A 115 -9.62 -4.33 12.75
C GLN A 115 -10.96 -3.62 12.78
N LEU A 116 -12.05 -4.38 12.65
CA LEU A 116 -13.42 -3.87 12.69
C LEU A 116 -14.30 -4.78 13.56
N SER A 117 -15.17 -4.16 14.35
CA SER A 117 -16.38 -4.82 14.86
C SER A 117 -17.45 -4.93 13.77
N ALA A 118 -18.49 -5.74 14.00
CA ALA A 118 -19.65 -5.81 13.10
C ALA A 118 -20.36 -4.46 13.01
N ALA A 119 -20.47 -3.72 14.13
CA ALA A 119 -21.04 -2.36 14.16
C ALA A 119 -20.20 -1.37 13.34
N GLN A 120 -18.87 -1.42 13.44
CA GLN A 120 -17.97 -0.59 12.63
C GLN A 120 -18.08 -0.92 11.13
N LEU A 121 -18.15 -2.21 10.78
CA LEU A 121 -18.32 -2.64 9.40
C LEU A 121 -19.69 -2.21 8.83
N ARG A 122 -20.75 -2.28 9.64
CA ARG A 122 -22.10 -1.81 9.29
C ARG A 122 -22.12 -0.30 9.03
N ALA A 123 -21.45 0.49 9.87
CA ALA A 123 -21.32 1.93 9.65
C ALA A 123 -20.61 2.24 8.31
N VAL A 124 -19.52 1.53 8.02
CA VAL A 124 -18.77 1.62 6.75
C VAL A 124 -19.66 1.23 5.56
N ALA A 125 -20.39 0.12 5.68
CA ALA A 125 -21.31 -0.39 4.66
C ALA A 125 -22.41 0.62 4.33
N GLU A 126 -23.07 1.16 5.36
CA GLU A 126 -24.17 2.11 5.18
C GLU A 126 -23.67 3.44 4.59
N ILE A 127 -22.47 3.91 4.95
CA ILE A 127 -21.89 5.10 4.31
C ILE A 127 -21.70 4.89 2.81
N SER A 128 -21.17 3.73 2.42
CA SER A 128 -21.02 3.38 1.01
C SER A 128 -22.36 3.38 0.27
N ARG A 129 -23.38 2.71 0.82
CA ARG A 129 -24.73 2.65 0.25
C ARG A 129 -25.38 4.04 0.13
N ASP A 130 -25.33 4.81 1.21
CA ASP A 130 -26.13 6.05 1.34
C ASP A 130 -25.45 7.24 0.65
N TYR A 131 -24.11 7.31 0.65
CA TYR A 131 -23.35 8.46 0.14
C TYR A 131 -22.39 8.12 -1.00
N GLY A 132 -21.93 6.87 -1.08
CA GLY A 132 -20.91 6.43 -2.03
C GLY A 132 -21.45 5.71 -3.27
N ARG A 133 -22.76 5.76 -3.53
CA ARG A 133 -23.44 4.98 -4.58
C ARG A 133 -23.14 3.48 -4.52
N ASP A 134 -23.11 2.96 -3.31
CA ASP A 134 -22.76 1.57 -2.99
C ASP A 134 -21.32 1.17 -3.37
N THR A 135 -20.45 2.12 -3.73
CA THR A 135 -19.04 1.80 -4.05
C THR A 135 -18.24 1.58 -2.78
N ALA A 136 -17.50 0.48 -2.71
CA ALA A 136 -16.51 0.24 -1.68
C ALA A 136 -15.36 -0.62 -2.21
N ASP A 137 -14.12 -0.23 -1.90
CA ASP A 137 -12.94 -1.03 -2.25
C ASP A 137 -12.06 -1.25 -1.01
N ILE A 138 -11.76 -2.52 -0.71
CA ILE A 138 -10.71 -2.88 0.24
C ILE A 138 -9.35 -2.54 -0.38
N THR A 139 -8.57 -1.76 0.33
CA THR A 139 -7.23 -1.35 -0.09
C THR A 139 -6.18 -2.37 0.29
N ASP A 140 -5.04 -2.32 -0.39
CA ASP A 140 -3.84 -3.06 -0.03
C ASP A 140 -3.17 -2.51 1.26
N ARG A 141 -3.89 -1.68 2.02
CA ARG A 141 -3.45 -1.16 3.31
C ARG A 141 -4.56 -1.26 4.35
N GLN A 142 -5.42 -2.28 4.25
CA GLN A 142 -6.46 -2.60 5.23
C GLN A 142 -7.59 -1.57 5.37
N ASN A 143 -7.54 -0.46 4.65
CA ASN A 143 -8.62 0.53 4.64
C ASN A 143 -9.74 0.16 3.66
N VAL A 144 -10.87 0.84 3.82
CA VAL A 144 -11.95 0.93 2.81
C VAL A 144 -11.89 2.30 2.14
N GLN A 145 -12.17 2.32 0.83
CA GLN A 145 -12.36 3.56 0.07
C GLN A 145 -13.72 3.59 -0.59
N TYR A 146 -14.34 4.77 -0.57
CA TYR A 146 -15.54 5.09 -1.33
C TYR A 146 -15.21 6.03 -2.47
N HIS A 147 -16.09 6.06 -3.45
CA HIS A 147 -16.13 7.05 -4.53
C HIS A 147 -17.50 7.75 -4.55
N TRP A 148 -17.65 8.77 -5.41
CA TRP A 148 -18.90 9.53 -5.56
C TRP A 148 -19.33 10.35 -4.33
N ILE A 149 -18.46 10.55 -3.35
CA ILE A 149 -18.76 11.35 -2.17
C ILE A 149 -18.87 12.82 -2.57
N ARG A 150 -19.90 13.51 -2.08
CA ARG A 150 -20.04 14.96 -2.24
C ARG A 150 -19.56 15.66 -0.96
N VAL A 151 -19.06 16.89 -1.09
CA VAL A 151 -18.53 17.64 0.08
C VAL A 151 -19.63 17.92 1.11
N GLU A 152 -20.87 18.05 0.65
CA GLU A 152 -22.08 18.27 1.42
C GLU A 152 -22.36 17.11 2.39
N ASP A 153 -21.98 15.88 2.01
CA ASP A 153 -22.25 14.68 2.80
C ASP A 153 -21.14 14.39 3.82
N VAL A 154 -19.96 15.01 3.67
CA VAL A 154 -18.77 14.72 4.50
C VAL A 154 -19.01 14.87 6.00
N PRO A 155 -19.69 15.94 6.50
CA PRO A 155 -19.97 16.05 7.94
C PRO A 155 -20.78 14.87 8.49
N ALA A 156 -21.84 14.46 7.78
CA ALA A 156 -22.68 13.33 8.20
C ALA A 156 -21.91 11.99 8.16
N ILE A 157 -21.03 11.83 7.18
CA ILE A 157 -20.13 10.67 7.09
C ILE A 157 -19.19 10.63 8.31
N TRP A 158 -18.59 11.77 8.67
CA TRP A 158 -17.73 11.85 9.85
C TRP A 158 -18.48 11.58 11.14
N ASP A 159 -19.66 12.17 11.35
CA ASP A 159 -20.48 11.92 12.54
C ASP A 159 -20.76 10.41 12.70
N LYS A 160 -21.05 9.72 11.60
CA LYS A 160 -21.30 8.27 11.59
C LYS A 160 -20.05 7.45 11.89
N LEU A 161 -18.92 7.76 11.27
CA LEU A 161 -17.64 7.08 11.56
C LEU A 161 -17.20 7.31 13.00
N GLU A 162 -17.25 8.55 13.46
CA GLU A 162 -16.86 8.96 14.81
C GLU A 162 -17.75 8.29 15.87
N SER A 163 -19.04 8.07 15.58
CA SER A 163 -19.96 7.35 16.48
C SER A 163 -19.56 5.90 16.79
N VAL A 164 -18.72 5.29 15.95
CA VAL A 164 -18.19 3.92 16.12
C VAL A 164 -16.66 3.90 16.29
N GLY A 165 -16.05 5.06 16.59
CA GLY A 165 -14.62 5.18 16.84
C GLY A 165 -13.72 5.12 15.59
N LEU A 166 -14.28 5.28 14.39
CA LEU A 166 -13.52 5.34 13.14
C LEU A 166 -13.26 6.79 12.71
N SER A 167 -12.26 6.98 11.85
CA SER A 167 -11.88 8.31 11.36
C SER A 167 -11.35 8.27 9.92
N THR A 168 -11.23 9.43 9.28
CA THR A 168 -10.49 9.61 8.01
C THR A 168 -9.21 10.42 8.19
N MET A 169 -8.93 10.85 9.43
CA MET A 169 -7.80 11.70 9.78
C MET A 169 -6.47 11.07 9.36
N GLU A 170 -5.68 11.86 8.66
CA GLU A 170 -4.36 11.52 8.12
C GLU A 170 -4.33 10.24 7.25
N ALA A 171 -5.49 9.76 6.77
CA ALA A 171 -5.55 8.62 5.84
C ALA A 171 -4.79 8.88 4.54
N CYS A 172 -4.61 10.16 4.21
CA CYS A 172 -3.98 10.69 3.00
C CYS A 172 -3.08 11.90 3.35
N GLY A 173 -2.46 12.54 2.35
CA GLY A 173 -1.60 13.71 2.59
C GLY A 173 -0.11 13.38 2.82
N ASP A 174 0.64 14.40 3.27
CA ASP A 174 2.06 14.33 3.65
C ASP A 174 2.20 14.13 5.17
N THR A 175 1.62 13.04 5.64
CA THR A 175 1.42 12.65 7.05
C THR A 175 1.59 11.14 7.23
N PRO A 176 1.57 10.63 8.49
CA PRO A 176 1.43 9.22 8.77
C PRO A 176 0.14 8.62 8.22
N ARG A 177 0.26 7.61 7.37
CA ARG A 177 -0.86 6.80 6.89
C ARG A 177 -1.26 5.76 7.94
N VAL A 178 -2.32 5.01 7.63
CA VAL A 178 -2.71 3.79 8.37
C VAL A 178 -1.51 2.92 8.71
N ILE A 179 -1.51 2.42 9.94
CA ILE A 179 -0.55 1.47 10.51
C ILE A 179 -1.08 0.07 10.19
N LEU A 180 -0.32 -0.70 9.41
CA LEU A 180 -0.71 -2.08 9.10
C LEU A 180 -0.48 -2.98 10.32
N GLY A 181 -1.39 -3.92 10.53
CA GLY A 181 -1.30 -4.97 11.55
C GLY A 181 -1.68 -6.32 10.97
N CYS A 182 -1.23 -7.40 11.61
CA CYS A 182 -1.66 -8.74 11.22
C CYS A 182 -3.19 -8.85 11.38
N PRO A 183 -3.95 -9.34 10.39
CA PRO A 183 -5.36 -9.65 10.56
C PRO A 183 -5.63 -10.65 11.71
N LEU A 184 -4.64 -11.48 12.05
CA LEU A 184 -4.74 -12.50 13.09
C LEU A 184 -4.05 -12.11 14.40
N ALA A 185 -3.69 -10.83 14.56
CA ALA A 185 -3.09 -10.31 15.78
C ALA A 185 -3.90 -10.75 17.01
N GLY A 186 -3.23 -11.37 17.98
CA GLY A 186 -3.84 -11.86 19.22
C GLY A 186 -4.42 -13.27 19.15
N VAL A 187 -4.58 -13.87 17.97
CA VAL A 187 -5.19 -15.20 17.81
C VAL A 187 -4.41 -16.20 16.97
N ALA A 188 -3.45 -15.76 16.16
CA ALA A 188 -2.56 -16.65 15.42
C ALA A 188 -1.81 -17.62 16.37
N GLU A 189 -1.72 -18.90 16.02
CA GLU A 189 -1.05 -19.91 16.86
C GLU A 189 0.46 -19.67 17.01
N GLN A 190 1.08 -19.09 15.98
CA GLN A 190 2.54 -18.96 15.87
C GLN A 190 3.02 -17.50 15.83
N GLU A 191 2.18 -16.52 16.21
CA GLU A 191 2.70 -15.16 16.29
C GLU A 191 3.70 -15.02 17.44
N VAL A 192 4.70 -14.18 17.22
CA VAL A 192 5.70 -13.83 18.22
C VAL A 192 5.06 -12.99 19.33
N LEU A 193 4.22 -12.02 18.95
CA LEU A 193 3.45 -11.16 19.86
C LEU A 193 2.32 -10.45 19.13
N ASP A 194 1.32 -10.00 19.90
CA ASP A 194 0.21 -9.16 19.42
C ASP A 194 0.62 -7.68 19.48
N PRO A 195 0.70 -6.95 18.33
CA PRO A 195 1.04 -5.54 18.28
C PRO A 195 -0.15 -4.59 18.52
N THR A 196 -1.36 -5.09 18.80
CA THR A 196 -2.59 -4.27 18.79
C THR A 196 -2.49 -3.09 19.75
N ALA A 197 -2.04 -3.30 20.99
CA ALA A 197 -1.88 -2.23 21.98
C ALA A 197 -0.86 -1.15 21.53
N GLN A 198 0.19 -1.54 20.81
CA GLN A 198 1.20 -0.60 20.31
C GLN A 198 0.67 0.21 19.12
N ILE A 199 -0.16 -0.40 18.27
CA ILE A 199 -0.86 0.30 17.17
C ILE A 199 -1.80 1.36 17.76
N GLU A 200 -2.59 0.99 18.76
CA GLU A 200 -3.51 1.89 19.47
C GLU A 200 -2.76 3.03 20.14
N GLN A 201 -1.68 2.72 20.88
CA GLN A 201 -0.86 3.75 21.53
C GLN A 201 -0.29 4.76 20.53
N VAL A 202 0.25 4.30 19.40
CA VAL A 202 0.77 5.21 18.36
C VAL A 202 -0.34 6.06 17.74
N TYR A 203 -1.53 5.48 17.57
CA TYR A 203 -2.69 6.22 17.10
C TYR A 203 -3.05 7.35 18.06
N GLU A 204 -3.26 7.03 19.33
CA GLU A 204 -3.71 7.96 20.37
C GLU A 204 -2.70 9.07 20.65
N GLU A 205 -1.41 8.75 20.69
CA GLU A 205 -0.37 9.72 21.04
C GLU A 205 0.02 10.66 19.89
N HIS A 206 -0.05 10.18 18.63
CA HIS A 206 0.61 10.89 17.52
C HIS A 206 -0.28 11.26 16.35
N ILE A 207 -1.39 10.56 16.11
CA ILE A 207 -2.25 10.83 14.96
C ILE A 207 -3.17 12.02 15.25
N GLY A 208 -3.23 12.96 14.32
CA GLY A 208 -3.84 14.28 14.53
C GLY A 208 -2.94 15.29 15.23
N SER A 209 -1.69 14.93 15.55
CA SER A 209 -0.74 15.85 16.15
C SER A 209 -0.15 16.83 15.13
N PRO A 210 -0.11 18.15 15.42
CA PRO A 210 0.62 19.13 14.60
C PRO A 210 2.12 18.84 14.47
N LEU A 211 2.68 17.99 15.34
CA LEU A 211 4.08 17.57 15.26
C LEU A 211 4.37 16.73 14.01
N TYR A 212 3.36 15.99 13.52
CA TYR A 212 3.49 15.01 12.44
C TYR A 212 2.53 15.26 11.27
N SER A 213 1.72 16.32 11.34
CA SER A 213 0.87 16.79 10.25
C SER A 213 1.65 17.38 9.07
N ASN A 214 2.96 17.68 9.20
CA ASN A 214 3.77 18.28 8.13
C ASN A 214 5.07 17.50 7.89
N LEU A 215 4.96 16.33 7.27
CA LEU A 215 6.11 15.53 6.82
C LEU A 215 6.54 15.93 5.39
N PRO A 216 7.75 15.55 4.93
CA PRO A 216 8.17 15.81 3.56
C PRO A 216 7.30 15.09 2.51
N ARG A 217 6.76 13.93 2.86
CA ARG A 217 5.84 13.12 2.03
C ARG A 217 5.06 12.15 2.91
N LYS A 218 4.18 11.33 2.31
CA LYS A 218 3.50 10.20 2.98
C LYS A 218 4.49 9.30 3.76
N PHE A 219 4.06 8.86 4.93
CA PHE A 219 4.81 7.97 5.83
C PHE A 219 3.95 6.73 6.16
N LYS A 220 4.40 5.55 5.77
CA LYS A 220 3.69 4.27 5.88
C LYS A 220 4.30 3.42 7.00
N SER A 221 3.46 2.97 7.91
CA SER A 221 3.87 2.14 9.05
C SER A 221 3.32 0.71 8.93
N SER A 222 4.00 -0.25 9.54
CA SER A 222 3.47 -1.59 9.82
C SER A 222 4.02 -2.13 11.14
N MET A 223 3.21 -2.82 11.93
CA MET A 223 3.59 -3.46 13.20
C MET A 223 2.98 -4.85 13.22
N SER A 224 3.79 -5.91 13.34
CA SER A 224 3.27 -7.27 13.27
C SER A 224 4.21 -8.27 13.93
N GLY A 225 3.67 -9.16 14.78
CA GLY A 225 4.35 -10.36 15.26
C GLY A 225 4.07 -11.61 14.44
N CYS A 226 3.39 -11.48 13.29
CA CYS A 226 2.99 -12.60 12.44
C CYS A 226 4.21 -13.36 11.88
N SER A 227 4.25 -14.67 12.08
CA SER A 227 5.30 -15.56 11.56
C SER A 227 5.39 -15.59 10.02
N VAL A 228 4.28 -15.31 9.33
CA VAL A 228 4.22 -15.27 7.86
C VAL A 228 4.40 -13.85 7.30
N HIS A 229 4.64 -12.85 8.17
CA HIS A 229 4.97 -11.49 7.77
C HIS A 229 3.94 -10.83 6.84
N CYS A 230 2.64 -11.09 7.02
CA CYS A 230 1.55 -10.66 6.11
C CYS A 230 1.41 -9.15 5.84
N VAL A 231 2.09 -8.28 6.60
CA VAL A 231 1.99 -6.82 6.47
C VAL A 231 3.05 -6.19 5.55
N ASN A 232 3.84 -7.02 4.85
CA ASN A 232 4.81 -6.59 3.84
C ASN A 232 5.78 -5.51 4.35
N HIS A 233 6.41 -5.77 5.50
CA HIS A 233 7.29 -4.85 6.21
C HIS A 233 8.41 -4.27 5.32
N GLU A 234 8.86 -5.03 4.33
CA GLU A 234 9.93 -4.71 3.40
C GLU A 234 9.67 -3.45 2.56
N ILE A 235 8.41 -3.01 2.45
CA ILE A 235 8.00 -1.88 1.59
C ILE A 235 7.32 -0.72 2.37
N ASN A 236 7.38 -0.74 3.70
CA ASN A 236 6.90 0.35 4.57
C ASN A 236 8.02 1.35 4.90
N ASP A 237 7.65 2.59 5.20
CA ASP A 237 8.61 3.65 5.57
C ASP A 237 9.25 3.33 6.94
N VAL A 238 8.46 2.78 7.87
CA VAL A 238 8.89 2.17 9.14
C VAL A 238 8.13 0.86 9.38
N ALA A 239 8.81 -0.16 9.89
CA ALA A 239 8.17 -1.41 10.28
C ALA A 239 8.77 -2.02 11.55
N PHE A 240 7.89 -2.54 12.41
CA PHE A 240 8.20 -3.31 13.61
C PHE A 240 7.83 -4.77 13.35
N VAL A 241 8.82 -5.65 13.30
CA VAL A 241 8.65 -7.05 12.92
C VAL A 241 8.97 -7.94 14.11
N GLY A 242 8.02 -8.77 14.53
CA GLY A 242 8.18 -9.58 15.74
C GLY A 242 9.36 -10.54 15.65
N VAL A 243 10.19 -10.54 16.70
CA VAL A 243 11.32 -11.45 16.89
C VAL A 243 11.43 -11.86 18.37
N HIS A 244 12.08 -13.00 18.63
CA HIS A 244 12.57 -13.35 19.95
C HIS A 244 14.06 -12.98 20.04
N ASN A 245 14.49 -12.31 21.11
CA ASN A 245 15.92 -12.08 21.34
C ASN A 245 16.64 -13.36 21.84
N GLU A 246 17.94 -13.28 22.08
CA GLU A 246 18.74 -14.42 22.57
C GLU A 246 18.28 -14.95 23.94
N ALA A 247 17.65 -14.09 24.77
CA ALA A 247 17.06 -14.48 26.06
C ALA A 247 15.65 -15.09 25.92
N GLY A 248 15.11 -15.16 24.70
CA GLY A 248 13.75 -15.65 24.43
C GLY A 248 12.65 -14.63 24.67
N GLU A 249 12.98 -13.35 24.89
CA GLU A 249 11.98 -12.30 25.08
C GLU A 249 11.41 -11.85 23.74
N ALA A 250 10.09 -11.69 23.67
CA ALA A 250 9.38 -11.22 22.49
C ALA A 250 9.51 -9.69 22.36
N GLY A 251 9.85 -9.22 21.16
CA GLY A 251 9.93 -7.81 20.82
C GLY A 251 9.95 -7.62 19.31
N TYR A 252 10.51 -6.50 18.84
CA TYR A 252 10.50 -6.17 17.42
C TYR A 252 11.89 -5.85 16.88
N ASP A 253 12.19 -6.35 15.69
CA ASP A 253 13.22 -5.81 14.83
C ASP A 253 12.68 -4.60 14.05
N LEU A 254 13.52 -3.58 13.87
CA LEU A 254 13.14 -2.31 13.27
C LEU A 254 13.68 -2.20 11.84
N PHE A 255 12.77 -1.96 10.90
CA PHE A 255 13.07 -1.70 9.50
C PHE A 255 12.67 -0.29 9.10
N VAL A 256 13.50 0.38 8.29
CA VAL A 256 13.24 1.75 7.82
C VAL A 256 13.60 1.90 6.35
N GLY A 257 12.80 2.67 5.59
CA GLY A 257 13.18 3.10 4.24
C GLY A 257 12.61 2.31 3.07
N GLY A 258 11.50 1.61 3.25
CA GLY A 258 10.83 0.89 2.17
C GLY A 258 9.97 1.76 1.26
N GLY A 259 9.82 1.33 0.01
CA GLY A 259 8.76 1.83 -0.86
C GLY A 259 9.02 1.65 -2.36
N LEU A 260 7.93 1.39 -3.08
CA LEU A 260 7.95 0.98 -4.49
C LEU A 260 7.99 2.18 -5.46
N SER A 261 6.86 2.67 -5.98
CA SER A 261 6.81 3.80 -6.95
C SER A 261 7.85 3.64 -8.08
N THR A 262 8.32 4.72 -8.70
CA THR A 262 9.23 4.63 -9.86
C THR A 262 10.66 4.21 -9.52
N ASN A 263 11.06 4.28 -8.24
CA ASN A 263 12.42 3.95 -7.78
C ASN A 263 12.33 3.00 -6.58
N PRO A 264 12.05 1.71 -6.81
CA PRO A 264 11.72 0.77 -5.73
C PRO A 264 12.94 0.52 -4.83
N MET A 265 12.70 0.50 -3.51
CA MET A 265 13.70 0.21 -2.48
C MET A 265 13.06 -0.62 -1.38
N PHE A 266 13.76 -1.65 -0.94
CA PHE A 266 13.39 -2.38 0.26
C PHE A 266 13.86 -1.63 1.51
N ALA A 267 13.06 -1.70 2.57
CA ALA A 267 13.43 -1.22 3.89
C ALA A 267 14.70 -1.93 4.38
N LYS A 268 15.46 -1.25 5.21
CA LYS A 268 16.71 -1.74 5.79
C LYS A 268 16.49 -2.01 7.28
N ARG A 269 16.96 -3.18 7.73
CA ARG A 269 17.10 -3.48 9.15
C ARG A 269 18.01 -2.44 9.80
N LEU A 270 17.66 -1.98 10.98
CA LEU A 270 18.58 -1.22 11.84
C LEU A 270 19.36 -2.14 12.79
N GLY A 271 18.97 -3.42 12.88
CA GLY A 271 19.63 -4.43 13.71
C GLY A 271 19.36 -4.21 15.20
N THR A 272 18.17 -3.73 15.53
CA THR A 272 17.77 -3.36 16.91
C THR A 272 16.71 -4.29 17.44
N PHE A 273 16.64 -4.45 18.75
CA PHE A 273 15.52 -5.06 19.46
C PHE A 273 14.73 -3.98 20.20
N VAL A 274 13.51 -3.71 19.74
CA VAL A 274 12.58 -2.75 20.34
C VAL A 274 11.58 -3.50 21.20
N ARG A 275 11.51 -3.17 22.49
CA ARG A 275 10.51 -3.79 23.37
C ARG A 275 9.12 -3.19 23.11
N PRO A 276 8.04 -3.93 23.43
CA PRO A 276 6.67 -3.46 23.21
C PRO A 276 6.36 -2.10 23.86
N ASP A 277 6.91 -1.81 25.05
CA ASP A 277 6.76 -0.54 25.78
C ASP A 277 7.45 0.66 25.10
N GLN A 278 8.36 0.41 24.15
CA GLN A 278 9.17 1.43 23.48
C GLN A 278 8.64 1.78 22.08
N VAL A 279 7.70 1.00 21.53
CA VAL A 279 7.30 1.11 20.11
C VAL A 279 6.82 2.51 19.76
N SER A 280 6.00 3.13 20.62
CA SER A 280 5.45 4.46 20.34
C SER A 280 6.53 5.54 20.28
N GLU A 281 7.43 5.57 21.26
CA GLU A 281 8.56 6.51 21.30
C GLU A 281 9.50 6.31 20.11
N VAL A 282 9.83 5.06 19.78
CA VAL A 282 10.71 4.73 18.65
C VAL A 282 10.06 5.13 17.32
N TRP A 283 8.77 4.86 17.15
CA TRP A 283 8.01 5.27 15.98
C TRP A 283 8.03 6.80 15.81
N ALA A 284 7.81 7.54 16.90
CA ALA A 284 7.83 8.99 16.94
C ALA A 284 9.23 9.55 16.61
N GLY A 285 10.30 8.90 17.09
CA GLY A 285 11.68 9.22 16.75
C GLY A 285 11.97 9.07 15.26
N VAL A 286 11.59 7.94 14.64
CA VAL A 286 11.74 7.71 13.20
C VAL A 286 10.95 8.74 12.38
N CYS A 287 9.71 9.03 12.79
CA CYS A 287 8.87 10.04 12.15
C CYS A 287 9.50 11.45 12.25
N SER A 288 10.08 11.79 13.41
CA SER A 288 10.75 13.06 13.65
C SER A 288 12.02 13.22 12.81
N ILE A 289 12.83 12.18 12.67
CA ILE A 289 13.97 12.18 11.74
C ILE A 289 13.48 12.49 10.32
N PHE A 290 12.39 11.85 9.89
CA PHE A 290 11.85 12.11 8.56
C PHE A 290 11.36 13.55 8.40
N ARG A 291 10.65 14.09 9.40
CA ARG A 291 10.21 15.49 9.44
C ARG A 291 11.38 16.46 9.26
N ASP A 292 12.46 16.21 10.00
CA ASP A 292 13.55 17.17 10.21
C ASP A 292 14.65 17.04 9.14
N TYR A 293 14.98 15.82 8.73
CA TYR A 293 16.08 15.52 7.80
C TYR A 293 15.62 15.00 6.44
N GLY A 294 14.33 14.70 6.25
CA GLY A 294 13.82 14.28 4.96
C GLY A 294 13.83 15.40 3.91
N PHE A 295 14.00 15.02 2.64
CA PHE A 295 14.12 15.98 1.54
C PHE A 295 12.76 16.58 1.17
N ARG A 296 12.71 17.91 1.08
CA ARG A 296 11.51 18.70 0.74
C ARG A 296 11.63 19.43 -0.59
N ARG A 297 12.76 19.35 -1.28
CA ARG A 297 12.98 20.03 -2.56
C ARG A 297 12.20 19.40 -3.72
N LEU A 298 12.52 18.14 -4.06
CA LEU A 298 11.90 17.43 -5.18
C LEU A 298 10.88 16.41 -4.68
N ARG A 299 9.62 16.55 -5.08
CA ARG A 299 8.51 15.65 -4.69
C ARG A 299 8.78 14.17 -5.03
N THR A 300 9.46 13.92 -6.15
CA THR A 300 9.86 12.56 -6.59
C THR A 300 11.01 11.97 -5.77
N ARG A 301 11.68 12.78 -4.94
CA ARG A 301 12.78 12.37 -4.05
C ARG A 301 12.53 12.67 -2.56
N ALA A 302 11.27 12.90 -2.17
CA ALA A 302 10.90 13.35 -0.82
C ALA A 302 10.50 12.23 0.17
N ARG A 303 10.58 10.95 -0.21
CA ARG A 303 10.28 9.81 0.68
C ARG A 303 11.49 9.41 1.53
N ILE A 304 11.26 8.91 2.74
CA ILE A 304 12.34 8.53 3.68
C ILE A 304 13.32 7.51 3.09
N LYS A 305 12.89 6.64 2.16
CA LYS A 305 13.79 5.73 1.43
C LYS A 305 15.00 6.40 0.79
N PHE A 306 14.87 7.66 0.36
CA PHE A 306 15.98 8.42 -0.20
C PHE A 306 16.93 8.94 0.87
N LEU A 307 16.42 9.25 2.06
CA LEU A 307 17.24 9.58 3.23
C LEU A 307 18.03 8.35 3.68
N ILE A 308 17.39 7.19 3.81
CA ILE A 308 18.05 5.92 4.12
C ILE A 308 19.10 5.55 3.06
N LYS A 309 18.79 5.75 1.76
CA LYS A 309 19.78 5.55 0.70
C LYS A 309 21.02 6.44 0.86
N GLU A 310 20.85 7.68 1.33
CA GLU A 310 21.96 8.62 1.49
C GLU A 310 22.74 8.39 2.79
N TRP A 311 22.06 8.04 3.88
CA TRP A 311 22.68 7.90 5.20
C TRP A 311 23.21 6.49 5.47
N GLY A 312 22.56 5.46 4.94
CA GLY A 312 22.71 4.10 5.44
C GLY A 312 21.94 3.86 6.74
N PRO A 313 21.64 2.59 7.07
CA PRO A 313 20.93 2.24 8.31
C PRO A 313 21.74 2.58 9.57
N GLU A 314 23.07 2.50 9.52
CA GLU A 314 23.96 2.71 10.68
C GLU A 314 23.87 4.16 11.16
N LYS A 315 24.09 5.12 10.26
CA LYS A 315 23.95 6.55 10.57
C LYS A 315 22.52 6.92 10.96
N PHE A 316 21.51 6.26 10.36
CA PHE A 316 20.13 6.51 10.73
C PHE A 316 19.86 6.09 12.18
N ARG A 317 20.35 4.92 12.59
CA ARG A 317 20.28 4.42 13.97
C ARG A 317 21.02 5.35 14.94
N GLU A 318 22.24 5.76 14.63
CA GLU A 318 23.02 6.72 15.44
C GLU A 318 22.21 8.01 15.70
N VAL A 319 21.64 8.60 14.66
CA VAL A 319 20.84 9.83 14.80
C VAL A 319 19.56 9.58 15.62
N LEU A 320 18.90 8.43 15.44
CA LEU A 320 17.72 8.06 16.21
C LEU A 320 18.04 7.96 17.71
N GLU A 321 19.06 7.18 18.05
CA GLU A 321 19.47 6.93 19.43
C GLU A 321 19.99 8.20 20.10
N GLU A 322 20.88 8.95 19.46
CA GLU A 322 21.54 10.10 20.09
C GLU A 322 20.66 11.36 20.16
N LYS A 323 19.85 11.64 19.13
CA LYS A 323 19.15 12.93 19.02
C LYS A 323 17.66 12.88 19.37
N TYR A 324 17.04 11.70 19.29
CA TYR A 324 15.59 11.57 19.45
C TYR A 324 15.20 10.69 20.63
N LEU A 325 15.88 9.55 20.86
CA LEU A 325 15.60 8.67 22.00
C LEU A 325 16.41 9.05 23.24
N GLY A 326 17.66 9.46 23.08
CA GLY A 326 18.58 9.69 24.20
C GLY A 326 19.13 8.42 24.83
N TYR A 327 18.92 7.26 24.20
CA TYR A 327 19.45 5.97 24.61
C TYR A 327 19.69 5.06 23.39
N ALA A 328 20.62 4.10 23.55
CA ALA A 328 20.87 3.09 22.54
C ALA A 328 19.80 1.98 22.61
N LEU A 329 19.31 1.56 21.45
CA LEU A 329 18.48 0.37 21.36
C LEU A 329 19.38 -0.87 21.45
N PRO A 330 18.98 -1.93 22.17
CA PRO A 330 19.70 -3.20 22.15
C PRO A 330 19.82 -3.76 20.73
N ASP A 331 20.85 -4.56 20.46
CA ASP A 331 20.93 -5.28 19.18
C ASP A 331 19.86 -6.37 19.10
N GLY A 332 19.35 -6.61 17.89
CA GLY A 332 18.24 -7.54 17.66
C GLY A 332 18.47 -8.52 16.49
N PRO A 333 17.98 -9.76 16.60
CA PRO A 333 18.09 -10.75 15.53
C PRO A 333 17.19 -10.39 14.34
N ALA A 334 17.49 -11.00 13.19
CA ALA A 334 16.62 -10.88 12.03
C ALA A 334 15.35 -11.72 12.23
N PRO A 335 14.21 -11.30 11.65
CA PRO A 335 13.03 -12.16 11.60
C PRO A 335 13.33 -13.44 10.81
N VAL A 336 12.77 -14.55 11.30
CA VAL A 336 12.77 -15.83 10.58
C VAL A 336 11.55 -15.86 9.66
N LEU A 337 11.78 -16.21 8.39
CA LEU A 337 10.75 -16.33 7.36
C LEU A 337 10.44 -17.80 7.15
N ASP A 338 9.17 -18.19 7.28
CA ASP A 338 8.72 -19.54 6.94
C ASP A 338 8.61 -19.70 5.41
N PRO A 339 9.34 -20.65 4.78
CA PRO A 339 9.27 -20.93 3.36
C PRO A 339 7.94 -21.48 2.84
N GLY A 340 7.12 -22.05 3.70
CA GLY A 340 5.96 -22.85 3.28
C GLY A 340 4.64 -22.10 3.20
N VAL A 341 4.55 -20.86 3.72
CA VAL A 341 3.23 -20.25 4.02
C VAL A 341 2.94 -19.00 3.19
N ARG A 342 1.75 -18.98 2.58
CA ARG A 342 1.22 -17.82 1.86
C ARG A 342 0.92 -16.69 2.86
N ARG A 343 1.31 -15.46 2.51
CA ARG A 343 1.26 -14.29 3.40
C ARG A 343 -0.13 -13.61 3.48
N ASP A 344 -1.21 -14.29 3.09
CA ASP A 344 -2.53 -13.69 2.79
C ASP A 344 -3.65 -14.00 3.80
N HIS A 345 -3.49 -15.04 4.63
CA HIS A 345 -4.49 -15.56 5.57
C HIS A 345 -5.82 -16.02 4.96
N VAL A 346 -5.84 -16.40 3.68
CA VAL A 346 -7.04 -16.94 3.01
C VAL A 346 -7.22 -18.42 3.35
N GLY A 347 -8.48 -18.85 3.50
CA GLY A 347 -8.91 -20.20 3.86
C GLY A 347 -9.37 -20.32 5.31
N VAL A 348 -9.69 -21.55 5.71
CA VAL A 348 -10.08 -21.92 7.07
C VAL A 348 -8.85 -22.39 7.83
N HIS A 349 -8.58 -21.82 9.00
CA HIS A 349 -7.48 -22.26 9.85
C HIS A 349 -7.83 -22.09 11.33
N ARG A 350 -7.10 -22.82 12.18
CA ARG A 350 -7.29 -22.81 13.63
C ARG A 350 -6.66 -21.57 14.29
N GLN A 351 -7.28 -21.13 15.37
CA GLN A 351 -6.79 -20.11 16.29
C GLN A 351 -6.23 -20.75 17.56
N ARG A 352 -5.38 -20.02 18.28
CA ARG A 352 -4.75 -20.52 19.51
C ARG A 352 -5.74 -20.91 20.62
N ASP A 353 -6.94 -20.32 20.61
CA ASP A 353 -7.99 -20.56 21.60
C ASP A 353 -8.85 -21.79 21.25
N GLY A 354 -8.54 -22.47 20.14
CA GLY A 354 -9.26 -23.64 19.66
C GLY A 354 -10.35 -23.34 18.64
N LYS A 355 -10.71 -22.06 18.43
CA LYS A 355 -11.66 -21.64 17.39
C LYS A 355 -11.00 -21.60 16.02
N PHE A 356 -11.73 -21.13 15.02
CA PHE A 356 -11.28 -20.98 13.65
C PHE A 356 -11.39 -19.54 13.17
N TYR A 357 -10.55 -19.18 12.20
CA TYR A 357 -10.76 -18.01 11.36
C TYR A 357 -11.03 -18.44 9.93
N VAL A 358 -11.79 -17.62 9.22
CA VAL A 358 -12.18 -17.85 7.82
C VAL A 358 -11.78 -16.63 7.00
N GLY A 359 -10.69 -16.76 6.24
CA GLY A 359 -10.23 -15.76 5.30
C GLY A 359 -10.81 -16.00 3.90
N PHE A 360 -11.28 -14.94 3.25
CA PHE A 360 -11.97 -15.05 1.95
C PHE A 360 -11.57 -13.94 0.98
N ALA A 361 -11.73 -14.23 -0.31
CA ALA A 361 -11.23 -13.42 -1.40
C ALA A 361 -12.35 -12.81 -2.27
N PRO A 362 -12.66 -11.51 -2.11
CA PRO A 362 -13.31 -10.76 -3.17
C PRO A 362 -12.38 -10.65 -4.39
N LYS A 363 -12.93 -10.40 -5.57
CA LYS A 363 -12.12 -10.09 -6.75
C LYS A 363 -11.42 -8.74 -6.54
N VAL A 364 -10.10 -8.77 -6.42
CA VAL A 364 -9.22 -7.56 -6.33
C VAL A 364 -9.69 -6.48 -5.35
N GLY A 365 -10.25 -6.90 -4.22
CA GLY A 365 -10.77 -6.00 -3.16
C GLY A 365 -12.03 -5.22 -3.52
N ARG A 366 -12.68 -5.51 -4.65
CA ARG A 366 -13.94 -4.89 -5.07
C ARG A 366 -15.08 -5.46 -4.22
N VAL A 367 -15.77 -4.60 -3.50
CA VAL A 367 -16.94 -4.92 -2.67
C VAL A 367 -18.00 -3.82 -2.88
N SER A 368 -19.10 -3.86 -2.13
CA SER A 368 -20.10 -2.78 -2.10
C SER A 368 -20.57 -2.52 -0.67
N GLY A 369 -21.27 -1.40 -0.44
CA GLY A 369 -21.94 -1.16 0.83
C GLY A 369 -22.89 -2.31 1.19
N THR A 370 -23.71 -2.71 0.23
CA THR A 370 -24.61 -3.88 0.34
C THR A 370 -23.86 -5.15 0.73
N SER A 371 -22.74 -5.45 0.07
CA SER A 371 -22.00 -6.68 0.35
C SER A 371 -21.24 -6.63 1.68
N LEU A 372 -20.74 -5.46 2.10
CA LEU A 372 -20.12 -5.27 3.42
C LEU A 372 -21.14 -5.42 4.55
N LEU A 373 -22.38 -4.96 4.34
CA LEU A 373 -23.48 -5.20 5.27
C LEU A 373 -23.75 -6.69 5.41
N ARG A 374 -23.82 -7.41 4.28
CA ARG A 374 -24.01 -8.87 4.29
C ARG A 374 -22.87 -9.61 5.00
N ILE A 375 -21.62 -9.17 4.83
CA ILE A 375 -20.47 -9.74 5.57
C ILE A 375 -20.63 -9.53 7.09
N ALA A 376 -21.08 -8.36 7.53
CA ALA A 376 -21.33 -8.10 8.95
C ALA A 376 -22.41 -9.02 9.51
N GLU A 377 -23.53 -9.19 8.78
CA GLU A 377 -24.61 -10.10 9.14
C GLU A 377 -24.14 -11.55 9.20
N ILE A 378 -23.37 -12.02 8.21
CA ILE A 378 -22.80 -13.38 8.21
C ILE A 378 -21.90 -13.58 9.44
N ALA A 379 -21.07 -12.61 9.81
CA ALA A 379 -20.24 -12.70 11.01
C ALA A 379 -21.11 -12.84 12.27
N GLU A 380 -22.13 -11.98 12.43
CA GLU A 380 -23.05 -11.99 13.58
C GLU A 380 -23.86 -13.30 13.66
N GLU A 381 -24.39 -13.79 12.53
CA GLU A 381 -25.10 -15.07 12.40
C GLU A 381 -24.25 -16.26 12.88
N HIS A 382 -22.92 -16.16 12.71
CA HIS A 382 -21.97 -17.18 13.12
C HIS A 382 -21.30 -16.89 14.48
N GLY A 383 -21.78 -15.89 15.22
CA GLY A 383 -21.34 -15.58 16.58
C GLY A 383 -20.02 -14.81 16.67
N SER A 384 -19.63 -14.13 15.60
CA SER A 384 -18.41 -13.30 15.55
C SER A 384 -18.75 -11.82 15.51
N ASP A 385 -17.95 -11.03 16.24
CA ASP A 385 -17.91 -9.57 16.14
C ASP A 385 -16.53 -9.08 15.66
N ARG A 386 -15.71 -9.96 15.06
CA ARG A 386 -14.33 -9.62 14.70
C ARG A 386 -14.08 -9.87 13.23
N ILE A 387 -14.21 -8.80 12.45
CA ILE A 387 -13.89 -8.77 11.02
C ILE A 387 -12.57 -8.04 10.81
N ARG A 388 -11.78 -8.52 9.86
CA ARG A 388 -10.44 -8.01 9.58
C ARG A 388 -10.25 -7.80 8.09
N THR A 389 -9.61 -6.72 7.70
CA THR A 389 -9.14 -6.50 6.33
C THR A 389 -7.66 -6.86 6.23
N THR A 390 -7.20 -7.31 5.05
CA THR A 390 -5.82 -7.74 4.85
C THR A 390 -5.00 -6.74 4.03
N ALA A 391 -3.67 -6.88 4.10
CA ALA A 391 -2.77 -6.11 3.24
C ALA A 391 -2.87 -6.52 1.76
N ASP A 392 -3.60 -7.58 1.42
CA ASP A 392 -3.70 -8.10 0.05
C ASP A 392 -5.10 -7.94 -0.57
N GLN A 393 -5.92 -7.06 0.02
CA GLN A 393 -7.28 -6.73 -0.43
C GLN A 393 -8.31 -7.84 -0.17
N LYS A 394 -8.13 -8.60 0.92
CA LYS A 394 -9.03 -9.68 1.36
C LYS A 394 -9.63 -9.33 2.72
N LEU A 395 -10.51 -10.19 3.21
CA LEU A 395 -11.08 -10.10 4.54
C LEU A 395 -10.94 -11.43 5.30
N VAL A 396 -11.05 -11.36 6.61
CA VAL A 396 -11.05 -12.50 7.53
C VAL A 396 -12.14 -12.29 8.59
N ILE A 397 -12.91 -13.32 8.90
CA ILE A 397 -13.79 -13.37 10.08
C ILE A 397 -13.16 -14.30 11.12
N LEU A 398 -13.07 -13.85 12.36
CA LEU A 398 -12.48 -14.59 13.47
C LEU A 398 -13.56 -15.25 14.35
N ASP A 399 -13.14 -16.12 15.26
CA ASP A 399 -13.90 -16.65 16.40
C ASP A 399 -15.03 -17.61 16.00
N ILE A 400 -14.82 -18.36 14.92
CA ILE A 400 -15.77 -19.32 14.39
C ILE A 400 -15.60 -20.65 15.12
N GLU A 401 -16.67 -21.18 15.69
CA GLU A 401 -16.70 -22.52 16.26
C GLU A 401 -16.52 -23.58 15.14
N GLU A 402 -15.85 -24.69 15.45
CA GLU A 402 -15.52 -25.74 14.47
C GLU A 402 -16.75 -26.25 13.71
N ASP A 403 -17.87 -26.46 14.43
CA ASP A 403 -19.13 -26.94 13.87
C ASP A 403 -19.85 -25.91 12.98
N ARG A 404 -19.46 -24.63 13.06
CA ARG A 404 -19.98 -23.52 12.24
C ARG A 404 -19.13 -23.19 11.01
N VAL A 405 -17.93 -23.77 10.90
CA VAL A 405 -17.05 -23.57 9.73
C VAL A 405 -17.74 -23.92 8.40
N PRO A 406 -18.45 -25.06 8.26
CA PRO A 406 -19.10 -25.39 7.00
C PRO A 406 -20.20 -24.38 6.61
N SER A 407 -21.00 -23.91 7.57
CA SER A 407 -22.11 -23.00 7.29
C SER A 407 -21.64 -21.60 6.92
N ILE A 408 -20.61 -21.06 7.60
CA ILE A 408 -20.08 -19.74 7.25
C ILE A 408 -19.39 -19.76 5.89
N THR A 409 -18.69 -20.85 5.58
CA THR A 409 -18.04 -21.04 4.27
C THR A 409 -19.09 -21.00 3.16
N ALA A 410 -20.17 -21.77 3.31
CA ALA A 410 -21.27 -21.77 2.35
C ALA A 410 -21.96 -20.40 2.24
N ALA A 411 -22.16 -19.69 3.36
CA ALA A 411 -22.76 -18.37 3.36
C ALA A 411 -21.91 -17.35 2.60
N LEU A 412 -20.59 -17.32 2.84
CA LEU A 412 -19.66 -16.44 2.13
C LEU A 412 -19.60 -16.78 0.63
N GLU A 413 -19.45 -18.06 0.28
CA GLU A 413 -19.35 -18.49 -1.11
C GLU A 413 -20.64 -18.24 -1.91
N SER A 414 -21.81 -18.25 -1.26
CA SER A 414 -23.09 -17.88 -1.89
C SER A 414 -23.16 -16.41 -2.32
N GLU A 415 -22.34 -15.55 -1.70
CA GLU A 415 -22.19 -14.13 -2.03
C GLU A 415 -20.96 -13.87 -2.93
N ASP A 416 -20.39 -14.92 -3.54
CA ASP A 416 -19.14 -14.90 -4.29
C ASP A 416 -17.91 -14.46 -3.46
N PHE A 417 -17.95 -14.64 -2.13
CA PHE A 417 -16.79 -14.48 -1.26
C PHE A 417 -16.07 -15.81 -1.07
N GLN A 418 -15.18 -16.13 -2.01
CA GLN A 418 -14.51 -17.42 -2.08
C GLN A 418 -13.57 -17.66 -0.90
N VAL A 419 -13.82 -18.69 -0.10
CA VAL A 419 -12.95 -19.14 1.00
C VAL A 419 -11.83 -20.03 0.46
N ASN A 420 -12.14 -20.84 -0.55
CA ASN A 420 -11.18 -21.67 -1.28
C ASN A 420 -11.04 -21.20 -2.74
N PRO A 421 -10.56 -19.96 -2.98
CA PRO A 421 -10.43 -19.42 -4.33
C PRO A 421 -9.35 -20.13 -5.15
N SER A 422 -9.46 -20.05 -6.48
CA SER A 422 -8.35 -20.31 -7.39
C SER A 422 -7.12 -19.47 -7.01
N VAL A 423 -5.93 -19.89 -7.44
CA VAL A 423 -4.71 -19.10 -7.30
C VAL A 423 -4.88 -17.71 -7.90
N PHE A 424 -5.54 -17.60 -9.06
CA PHE A 424 -5.73 -16.32 -9.76
C PHE A 424 -6.56 -15.35 -8.93
N ARG A 425 -7.71 -15.78 -8.41
CA ARG A 425 -8.54 -14.94 -7.55
C ARG A 425 -7.85 -14.60 -6.22
N ARG A 426 -7.14 -15.56 -5.64
CA ARG A 426 -6.43 -15.41 -4.36
C ARG A 426 -5.31 -14.38 -4.44
N GLN A 427 -4.49 -14.44 -5.50
CA GLN A 427 -3.19 -13.75 -5.55
C GLN A 427 -3.16 -12.57 -6.53
N THR A 428 -4.25 -12.32 -7.25
CA THR A 428 -4.37 -11.09 -8.05
C THR A 428 -4.73 -9.90 -7.15
N MET A 429 -4.05 -8.78 -7.38
CA MET A 429 -4.40 -7.47 -6.81
C MET A 429 -4.49 -6.42 -7.91
N ALA A 430 -5.35 -5.43 -7.70
CA ALA A 430 -5.47 -4.30 -8.61
C ALA A 430 -5.62 -2.97 -7.87
N CYS A 431 -5.01 -1.92 -8.43
CA CYS A 431 -5.24 -0.57 -7.95
C CYS A 431 -6.60 -0.02 -8.45
N THR A 432 -6.96 1.21 -8.07
CA THR A 432 -8.21 1.84 -8.52
C THR A 432 -8.32 2.00 -10.04
N GLY A 433 -7.21 2.22 -10.75
CA GLY A 433 -7.24 2.35 -12.22
C GLY A 433 -7.94 3.62 -12.72
N ILE A 434 -8.11 3.71 -14.04
CA ILE A 434 -8.67 4.89 -14.71
C ILE A 434 -10.12 5.18 -14.34
N GLU A 435 -10.84 4.17 -13.83
CA GLU A 435 -12.23 4.29 -13.36
C GLU A 435 -12.43 5.51 -12.45
N PHE A 436 -11.51 5.73 -11.50
CA PHE A 436 -11.58 6.89 -10.61
C PHE A 436 -10.24 7.61 -10.36
N CYS A 437 -9.09 7.04 -10.72
CA CYS A 437 -7.80 7.62 -10.39
C CYS A 437 -7.32 8.61 -11.46
N LYS A 438 -7.09 9.87 -11.05
CA LYS A 438 -6.56 10.91 -11.93
C LYS A 438 -5.15 10.66 -12.45
N LEU A 439 -4.41 9.73 -11.87
CA LEU A 439 -3.04 9.40 -12.27
C LEU A 439 -2.96 8.15 -13.15
N ALA A 440 -4.06 7.42 -13.30
CA ALA A 440 -4.09 6.19 -14.07
C ALA A 440 -4.13 6.48 -15.58
N ILE A 441 -3.50 5.59 -16.34
CA ILE A 441 -3.41 5.60 -17.79
C ILE A 441 -4.31 4.51 -18.39
N VAL A 442 -4.62 3.47 -17.61
CA VAL A 442 -5.43 2.32 -18.05
C VAL A 442 -6.41 1.89 -16.96
N GLU A 443 -7.47 1.19 -17.34
CA GLU A 443 -8.38 0.52 -16.40
C GLU A 443 -7.66 -0.64 -15.70
N THR A 444 -7.99 -0.94 -14.44
CA THR A 444 -7.35 -2.07 -13.73
C THR A 444 -8.28 -3.00 -12.99
N LYS A 445 -9.26 -2.52 -12.23
CA LYS A 445 -10.03 -3.41 -11.35
C LYS A 445 -11.04 -4.25 -12.14
N GLY A 446 -11.68 -3.66 -13.15
CA GLY A 446 -12.52 -4.42 -14.09
C GLY A 446 -11.70 -5.41 -14.91
N ARG A 447 -10.58 -4.96 -15.48
CA ARG A 447 -9.65 -5.74 -16.30
C ARG A 447 -9.06 -6.91 -15.51
N ALA A 448 -8.69 -6.70 -14.25
CA ALA A 448 -8.18 -7.76 -13.40
C ALA A 448 -9.27 -8.79 -13.04
N ALA A 449 -10.52 -8.35 -12.84
CA ALA A 449 -11.63 -9.28 -12.64
C ALA A 449 -11.85 -10.15 -13.88
N THR A 450 -11.88 -9.56 -15.07
CA THR A 450 -11.96 -10.31 -16.34
C THR A 450 -10.76 -11.24 -16.55
N LEU A 451 -9.54 -10.79 -16.20
CA LEU A 451 -8.35 -11.63 -16.29
C LEU A 451 -8.45 -12.86 -15.38
N ILE A 452 -8.94 -12.69 -14.14
CA ILE A 452 -9.19 -13.82 -13.23
C ILE A 452 -10.18 -14.80 -13.89
N ASP A 453 -11.32 -14.32 -14.39
CA ASP A 453 -12.35 -15.16 -15.00
C ASP A 453 -11.82 -15.95 -16.21
N GLU A 454 -11.02 -15.30 -17.07
CA GLU A 454 -10.40 -15.96 -18.22
C GLU A 454 -9.36 -17.01 -17.80
N LEU A 455 -8.51 -16.71 -16.81
CA LEU A 455 -7.50 -17.66 -16.34
C LEU A 455 -8.11 -18.85 -15.61
N GLU A 456 -9.14 -18.65 -14.78
CA GLU A 456 -9.88 -19.74 -14.13
C GLU A 456 -10.53 -20.68 -15.16
N LYS A 457 -11.01 -20.13 -16.28
CA LYS A 457 -11.60 -20.91 -17.37
C LYS A 457 -10.55 -21.65 -18.21
N ARG A 458 -9.43 -21.00 -18.52
CA ARG A 458 -8.38 -21.54 -19.41
C ARG A 458 -7.43 -22.51 -18.71
N LEU A 459 -7.15 -22.25 -17.43
CA LEU A 459 -6.19 -22.98 -16.60
C LEU A 459 -6.84 -23.45 -15.28
N PRO A 460 -7.92 -24.25 -15.32
CA PRO A 460 -8.69 -24.63 -14.12
C PRO A 460 -7.87 -25.45 -13.11
N ASP A 461 -6.87 -26.20 -13.58
CA ASP A 461 -6.03 -27.08 -12.76
C ASP A 461 -4.70 -26.42 -12.33
N PHE A 462 -4.55 -25.10 -12.48
CA PHE A 462 -3.33 -24.39 -12.10
C PHE A 462 -3.31 -24.08 -10.59
N GLU A 463 -2.47 -24.79 -9.85
CA GLU A 463 -2.40 -24.68 -8.38
C GLU A 463 -1.16 -23.95 -7.84
N GLU A 464 -0.16 -23.73 -8.70
CA GLU A 464 1.11 -23.13 -8.31
C GLU A 464 0.93 -21.68 -7.83
N PRO A 465 1.50 -21.25 -6.70
CA PRO A 465 1.42 -19.85 -6.30
C PRO A 465 2.02 -18.91 -7.37
N VAL A 466 1.22 -17.97 -7.86
CA VAL A 466 1.64 -16.88 -8.74
C VAL A 466 0.87 -15.59 -8.43
N THR A 467 1.62 -14.54 -8.09
CA THR A 467 1.06 -13.21 -7.80
C THR A 467 0.94 -12.35 -9.06
N ILE A 468 -0.24 -11.78 -9.29
CA ILE A 468 -0.52 -10.92 -10.45
C ILE A 468 -0.96 -9.53 -9.97
N ASN A 469 -0.16 -8.51 -10.26
CA ASN A 469 -0.36 -7.17 -9.69
C ASN A 469 -0.66 -6.13 -10.78
N VAL A 470 -1.94 -5.76 -10.93
CA VAL A 470 -2.45 -4.89 -11.99
C VAL A 470 -2.44 -3.41 -11.58
N ASN A 471 -1.63 -2.59 -12.24
CA ASN A 471 -1.44 -1.19 -11.87
C ASN A 471 -1.70 -0.24 -13.04
N GLY A 472 -2.50 0.81 -12.83
CA GLY A 472 -2.91 1.71 -13.90
C GLY A 472 -1.83 2.73 -14.29
N CYS A 473 -0.75 2.85 -13.52
CA CYS A 473 0.34 3.80 -13.77
C CYS A 473 1.64 3.40 -13.03
N PRO A 474 2.77 4.09 -13.27
CA PRO A 474 4.06 3.80 -12.62
C PRO A 474 4.14 4.03 -11.10
N ASN A 475 3.07 4.54 -10.46
CA ASN A 475 3.08 4.78 -9.01
C ASN A 475 3.11 3.50 -8.17
N SER A 476 2.75 2.35 -8.77
CA SER A 476 2.82 1.04 -8.14
C SER A 476 2.00 0.94 -6.84
N CYS A 477 0.73 1.39 -6.90
CA CYS A 477 -0.16 1.33 -5.74
C CYS A 477 -0.52 -0.12 -5.37
N ALA A 478 -0.67 -0.99 -6.36
CA ALA A 478 -0.82 -2.43 -6.21
C ALA A 478 0.50 -3.18 -6.50
N ARG A 479 1.66 -2.57 -6.23
CA ARG A 479 2.94 -3.28 -6.02
C ARG A 479 3.49 -4.08 -7.21
N ILE A 480 3.65 -3.43 -8.36
CA ILE A 480 4.21 -3.99 -9.62
C ILE A 480 5.48 -4.81 -9.37
N GLN A 481 6.46 -4.24 -8.65
CA GLN A 481 7.82 -4.76 -8.67
C GLN A 481 8.04 -5.99 -7.80
N VAL A 482 7.08 -6.32 -6.94
CA VAL A 482 7.20 -7.42 -5.96
C VAL A 482 6.15 -8.50 -6.22
N ALA A 483 5.75 -8.63 -7.48
CA ALA A 483 4.86 -9.66 -7.98
C ALA A 483 5.61 -10.57 -8.95
N ASP A 484 5.17 -11.82 -9.02
CA ASP A 484 5.59 -12.78 -10.03
C ASP A 484 5.30 -12.21 -11.43
N ILE A 485 4.08 -11.66 -11.62
CA ILE A 485 3.66 -10.95 -12.83
C ILE A 485 3.14 -9.56 -12.45
N GLY A 486 4.03 -8.57 -12.53
CA GLY A 486 3.72 -7.16 -12.30
C GLY A 486 3.32 -6.43 -13.58
N LEU A 487 2.13 -5.83 -13.61
CA LEU A 487 1.61 -5.12 -14.78
C LEU A 487 1.62 -3.61 -14.54
N LYS A 488 2.43 -2.88 -15.32
CA LYS A 488 2.51 -1.41 -15.28
C LYS A 488 1.78 -0.79 -16.48
N GLY A 489 0.63 -0.21 -16.20
CA GLY A 489 -0.23 0.47 -17.17
C GLY A 489 0.44 1.63 -17.89
N GLN A 490 0.26 1.65 -19.20
CA GLN A 490 0.72 2.67 -20.14
C GLN A 490 -0.03 2.52 -21.47
N LEU A 491 0.06 3.52 -22.35
CA LEU A 491 -0.36 3.31 -23.73
C LEU A 491 0.66 2.47 -24.50
N VAL A 492 0.17 1.56 -25.34
CA VAL A 492 0.96 0.70 -26.23
C VAL A 492 0.42 0.80 -27.65
N MET A 493 1.21 0.37 -28.64
CA MET A 493 0.75 0.27 -30.02
C MET A 493 0.18 -1.14 -30.24
N ASN A 494 -1.02 -1.25 -30.79
CA ASN A 494 -1.55 -2.52 -31.30
C ASN A 494 -0.96 -2.86 -32.69
N ASP A 495 -1.33 -4.02 -33.24
CA ASP A 495 -0.86 -4.48 -34.55
C ASP A 495 -1.37 -3.61 -35.72
N GLN A 496 -2.41 -2.82 -35.49
CA GLN A 496 -2.97 -1.86 -36.45
C GLN A 496 -2.25 -0.49 -36.40
N GLY A 497 -1.26 -0.33 -35.50
CA GLY A 497 -0.49 0.90 -35.34
C GLY A 497 -1.19 1.99 -34.52
N GLU A 498 -2.25 1.64 -33.80
CA GLU A 498 -3.05 2.54 -32.96
C GLU A 498 -2.56 2.51 -31.51
N GLN A 499 -2.62 3.66 -30.83
CA GLN A 499 -2.34 3.71 -29.38
C GLN A 499 -3.57 3.23 -28.60
N VAL A 500 -3.40 2.14 -27.85
CA VAL A 500 -4.42 1.52 -27.01
C VAL A 500 -3.91 1.32 -25.59
N GLU A 501 -4.82 1.03 -24.66
CA GLU A 501 -4.44 0.64 -23.31
C GLU A 501 -3.59 -0.63 -23.31
N GLY A 502 -2.57 -0.68 -22.45
CA GLY A 502 -1.77 -1.88 -22.27
C GLY A 502 -0.83 -1.79 -21.07
N TYR A 503 0.07 -2.77 -21.01
CA TYR A 503 0.91 -2.99 -19.84
C TYR A 503 2.35 -3.27 -20.24
N GLN A 504 3.30 -2.61 -19.57
CA GLN A 504 4.66 -3.13 -19.46
C GLN A 504 4.68 -4.20 -18.37
N ILE A 505 5.26 -5.35 -18.69
CA ILE A 505 5.32 -6.49 -17.76
C ILE A 505 6.66 -6.48 -17.01
N HIS A 506 6.58 -6.78 -15.72
CA HIS A 506 7.69 -7.05 -14.80
C HIS A 506 7.54 -8.49 -14.30
N LEU A 507 8.61 -9.29 -14.34
CA LEU A 507 8.54 -10.71 -13.99
C LEU A 507 9.47 -11.10 -12.85
N GLY A 508 9.04 -12.01 -11.99
CA GLY A 508 9.84 -12.65 -10.94
C GLY A 508 10.18 -11.74 -9.77
N GLY A 509 9.30 -10.80 -9.43
CA GLY A 509 9.40 -10.02 -8.20
C GLY A 509 8.82 -10.78 -7.02
N GLY A 510 9.33 -10.51 -5.81
CA GLY A 510 8.88 -11.17 -4.60
C GLY A 510 9.28 -10.45 -3.33
N MET A 511 8.76 -10.95 -2.20
CA MET A 511 9.07 -10.50 -0.85
C MET A 511 9.36 -11.73 0.03
N GLY A 512 9.84 -11.52 1.26
CA GLY A 512 10.24 -12.63 2.12
C GLY A 512 11.41 -13.41 1.50
N LEU A 513 11.27 -14.72 1.31
CA LEU A 513 12.36 -15.55 0.82
C LEU A 513 12.75 -15.29 -0.64
N THR A 514 11.83 -14.78 -1.45
CA THR A 514 12.07 -14.42 -2.86
C THR A 514 12.27 -12.91 -3.02
N GLN A 515 12.81 -12.23 -1.99
CA GLN A 515 12.97 -10.78 -1.96
C GLN A 515 13.81 -10.25 -3.14
N ALA A 516 13.12 -9.84 -4.20
CA ALA A 516 13.69 -9.33 -5.43
C ALA A 516 12.70 -8.41 -6.13
N PHE A 517 13.22 -7.50 -6.96
CA PHE A 517 12.37 -6.73 -7.86
C PHE A 517 12.25 -7.42 -9.21
N GLY A 518 11.04 -7.45 -9.75
CA GLY A 518 10.78 -8.07 -11.04
C GLY A 518 11.61 -7.45 -12.17
N LYS A 519 12.19 -8.33 -13.00
CA LYS A 519 12.99 -7.98 -14.18
C LYS A 519 12.08 -7.36 -15.24
N LYS A 520 12.62 -6.36 -15.95
CA LYS A 520 12.00 -5.81 -17.16
C LYS A 520 12.66 -6.42 -18.38
N ILE A 521 11.88 -7.02 -19.26
CA ILE A 521 12.37 -7.57 -20.53
C ILE A 521 12.23 -6.52 -21.62
N ARG A 522 13.25 -6.37 -22.45
CA ARG A 522 13.25 -5.36 -23.51
C ARG A 522 12.12 -5.63 -24.50
N GLY A 523 11.26 -4.63 -24.68
CA GLY A 523 10.13 -4.69 -25.61
C GLY A 523 8.95 -5.51 -25.10
N LEU A 524 9.01 -6.10 -23.91
CA LEU A 524 7.91 -6.87 -23.36
C LEU A 524 6.79 -5.94 -22.87
N LYS A 525 5.71 -5.95 -23.64
CA LYS A 525 4.47 -5.23 -23.40
C LYS A 525 3.33 -6.01 -24.03
N THR A 526 2.13 -5.89 -23.49
CA THR A 526 0.92 -6.45 -24.07
C THR A 526 -0.18 -5.39 -24.13
N THR A 527 -1.09 -5.50 -25.09
CA THR A 527 -2.32 -4.71 -25.07
C THR A 527 -3.20 -5.19 -23.91
N ALA A 528 -4.17 -4.39 -23.50
CA ALA A 528 -5.09 -4.81 -22.45
C ALA A 528 -5.92 -6.04 -22.89
N ASP A 529 -6.20 -6.18 -24.18
CA ASP A 529 -7.03 -7.25 -24.74
C ASP A 529 -6.25 -8.56 -24.90
N ASP A 530 -4.97 -8.49 -25.26
CA ASP A 530 -4.09 -9.67 -25.37
C ASP A 530 -3.49 -10.10 -24.01
N LEU A 531 -3.89 -9.44 -22.91
CA LEU A 531 -3.35 -9.72 -21.59
C LEU A 531 -3.63 -11.16 -21.12
N PRO A 532 -4.84 -11.73 -21.24
CA PRO A 532 -5.09 -13.12 -20.89
C PRO A 532 -4.21 -14.09 -21.67
N ASP A 533 -4.06 -13.89 -22.99
CA ASP A 533 -3.24 -14.73 -23.87
C ASP A 533 -1.76 -14.69 -23.49
N TYR A 534 -1.25 -13.52 -23.09
CA TYR A 534 0.11 -13.38 -22.58
C TYR A 534 0.30 -14.16 -21.28
N VAL A 535 -0.60 -13.97 -20.30
CA VAL A 535 -0.47 -14.59 -18.98
C VAL A 535 -0.60 -16.10 -19.08
N GLU A 536 -1.56 -16.61 -19.84
CA GLU A 536 -1.71 -18.05 -20.10
C GLU A 536 -0.44 -18.64 -20.70
N ARG A 537 0.11 -18.00 -21.75
CA ARG A 537 1.33 -18.47 -22.43
C ARG A 537 2.52 -18.57 -21.46
N VAL A 538 2.79 -17.53 -20.67
CA VAL A 538 3.95 -17.54 -19.77
C VAL A 538 3.78 -18.54 -18.63
N LEU A 539 2.55 -18.77 -18.16
CA LEU A 539 2.27 -19.77 -17.12
C LEU A 539 2.38 -21.20 -17.64
N LEU A 540 1.93 -21.48 -18.85
CA LEU A 540 2.12 -22.78 -19.49
C LEU A 540 3.61 -23.07 -19.73
N ARG A 541 4.37 -22.07 -20.20
CA ARG A 541 5.84 -22.20 -20.34
C ARG A 541 6.52 -22.47 -19.01
N PHE A 542 6.10 -21.81 -17.94
CA PHE A 542 6.57 -22.12 -16.59
C PHE A 542 6.27 -23.58 -16.22
N GLN A 543 5.04 -24.06 -16.41
CA GLN A 543 4.69 -25.45 -16.09
C GLN A 543 5.48 -26.48 -16.91
N GLU A 544 5.75 -26.20 -18.18
CA GLU A 544 6.54 -27.06 -19.07
C GLU A 544 8.02 -27.13 -18.65
N GLN A 545 8.58 -26.02 -18.17
CA GLN A 545 10.03 -25.90 -17.95
C GLN A 545 10.44 -26.02 -16.48
N ARG A 546 9.52 -25.89 -15.53
CA ARG A 546 9.84 -25.84 -14.11
C ARG A 546 10.51 -27.12 -13.62
N GLU A 547 11.46 -26.94 -12.71
CA GLU A 547 12.05 -28.03 -11.95
C GLU A 547 11.19 -28.35 -10.71
N GLU A 548 11.44 -29.51 -10.08
CA GLU A 548 10.70 -29.91 -8.89
C GLU A 548 10.91 -28.90 -7.75
N GLY A 549 9.81 -28.38 -7.20
CA GLY A 549 9.83 -27.37 -6.12
C GLY A 549 10.24 -25.96 -6.56
N GLU A 550 10.43 -25.72 -7.86
CA GLU A 550 10.78 -24.41 -8.39
C GLU A 550 9.57 -23.47 -8.45
N ASN A 551 9.70 -22.28 -7.88
CA ASN A 551 8.68 -21.23 -7.99
C ASN A 551 8.87 -20.35 -9.24
N PHE A 552 7.82 -19.62 -9.62
CA PHE A 552 7.80 -18.79 -10.82
C PHE A 552 8.96 -17.78 -10.87
N ALA A 553 9.25 -17.09 -9.77
CA ALA A 553 10.35 -16.12 -9.70
C ALA A 553 11.73 -16.76 -9.92
N ALA A 554 11.96 -17.96 -9.39
CA ALA A 554 13.19 -18.72 -9.63
C ALA A 554 13.33 -19.11 -11.11
N TRP A 555 12.24 -19.63 -11.71
CA TRP A 555 12.21 -19.96 -13.13
C TRP A 555 12.51 -18.75 -14.01
N VAL A 556 11.86 -17.60 -13.77
CA VAL A 556 12.13 -16.34 -14.49
C VAL A 556 13.61 -15.94 -14.40
N GLY A 557 14.29 -16.27 -13.30
CA GLY A 557 15.71 -15.99 -13.11
C GLY A 557 16.63 -16.72 -14.08
N ARG A 558 16.24 -17.92 -14.54
CA ARG A 558 17.02 -18.77 -15.46
C ARG A 558 16.45 -18.90 -16.87
N ALA A 559 15.16 -18.65 -17.05
CA ALA A 559 14.46 -18.79 -18.33
C ALA A 559 15.04 -17.86 -19.40
N ASP A 560 15.05 -18.33 -20.64
CA ASP A 560 15.44 -17.51 -21.77
C ASP A 560 14.44 -16.38 -22.00
N ASP A 561 14.92 -15.19 -22.39
CA ASP A 561 14.06 -14.02 -22.65
C ASP A 561 12.99 -14.28 -23.73
N ALA A 562 13.13 -15.33 -24.54
CA ALA A 562 12.15 -15.74 -25.54
C ALA A 562 10.94 -16.45 -24.91
N ASP A 563 11.13 -17.23 -23.84
CA ASP A 563 10.07 -17.99 -23.17
C ASP A 563 9.20 -17.10 -22.28
N LEU A 564 9.70 -15.91 -21.97
CA LEU A 564 9.03 -14.90 -21.13
C LEU A 564 8.17 -13.91 -21.96
N LYS A 565 8.16 -14.04 -23.29
CA LYS A 565 7.50 -13.11 -24.23
C LYS A 565 6.15 -13.57 -24.74
#